data_AF-A0A9E4J6L0-F1
#
_entry.id   AF-A0A9E4J6L0-F1
#
_cell.length_a   1.000
_cell.length_b   1.000
_cell.length_c   1.000
_cell.angle_alpha   90.00
_cell.angle_beta   90.00
_cell.angle_gamma   90.00
#
_symmetry.space_group_name_H-M   'P 1'
#
loop_
_entity.id
_entity.type
_entity.pdbx_description
1 polymer ?
#
loop_
_entity_poly.entity_id
_entity_poly.type
_entity_poly.pdbx_seq_one_letter_code
_entity_poly.pdbx_strand_id
1 'polypeptide(L)'
;MASRIDTLATHRAFRKAGIEPAHAEVIVEAINRADDRLATKDDLALLRSDLTSEFAEFRTELRGEVATVRSEFATVRSELSGEIESVRTDLSGKIESVETRLGASIGLEVGSARTDLGLEVASVRTDLGAEIASFRTEVQERFAALEGEVAAIRSQLGVMKWTMRMNVAVMVAVFVRIFGLS
;
A
#
# COMPACT_ATOMS: atom_id res chain seq x y z
N MET A 1 13.26 1.65 -80.62
CA MET A 1 13.73 0.96 -81.86
C MET A 1 15.10 1.53 -82.15
N ALA A 2 16.18 0.84 -81.77
CA ALA A 2 17.54 1.31 -82.00
C ALA A 2 17.69 1.64 -83.49
N SER A 3 17.87 2.92 -83.81
CA SER A 3 18.15 3.35 -85.18
C SER A 3 19.54 2.83 -85.51
N ARG A 4 19.61 1.59 -86.01
CA ARG A 4 20.86 1.01 -86.51
C ARG A 4 21.53 2.01 -87.44
N ILE A 5 22.83 2.18 -87.26
CA ILE A 5 23.62 3.03 -88.14
C ILE A 5 23.41 2.55 -89.58
N ASP A 6 23.12 3.48 -90.48
CA ASP A 6 23.02 3.18 -91.90
C ASP A 6 24.41 2.84 -92.42
N THR A 7 24.74 1.55 -92.42
CA THR A 7 26.05 1.01 -92.82
C THR A 7 26.48 1.53 -94.20
N LEU A 8 25.55 1.69 -95.15
CA LEU A 8 25.85 2.13 -96.51
C LEU A 8 26.14 3.63 -96.56
N ALA A 9 25.34 4.45 -95.89
CA ALA A 9 25.60 5.89 -95.77
C ALA A 9 26.92 6.16 -95.03
N THR A 10 27.21 5.38 -93.99
CA THR A 10 28.42 5.52 -93.17
C THR A 10 29.67 5.10 -93.95
N HIS A 11 29.61 3.99 -94.69
CA HIS A 11 30.71 3.56 -95.56
C HIS A 11 30.99 4.57 -96.69
N ARG A 12 29.93 5.18 -97.28
CA ARG A 12 30.08 6.27 -98.26
C ARG A 12 30.73 7.52 -97.66
N ALA A 13 30.37 7.89 -96.43
CA ALA A 13 30.96 9.02 -95.73
C ALA A 13 32.44 8.78 -95.42
N PHE A 14 32.82 7.58 -94.97
CA PHE A 14 34.21 7.22 -94.71
C PHE A 14 35.07 7.22 -95.98
N ARG A 15 34.54 6.71 -97.09
CA ARG A 15 35.24 6.78 -98.39
C ARG A 15 35.49 8.22 -98.85
N LYS A 16 34.51 9.11 -98.65
CA LYS A 16 34.65 10.54 -98.97
C LYS A 16 35.70 11.23 -98.09
N ALA A 17 35.90 10.75 -96.87
CA ALA A 17 36.95 11.21 -95.95
C ALA A 17 38.34 10.60 -96.22
N GLY A 18 38.48 9.75 -97.24
CA GLY A 18 39.75 9.12 -97.60
C GLY A 18 40.13 7.90 -96.77
N ILE A 19 39.20 7.36 -95.97
CA ILE A 19 39.42 6.12 -95.21
C ILE A 19 39.31 4.93 -96.17
N GLU A 20 40.28 4.02 -96.09
CA GLU A 20 40.32 2.81 -96.90
C GLU A 20 39.15 1.87 -96.55
N PRO A 21 38.52 1.20 -97.55
CA PRO A 21 37.31 0.40 -97.34
C PRO A 21 37.42 -0.65 -96.24
N ALA A 22 38.57 -1.32 -96.11
CA ALA A 22 38.79 -2.34 -95.09
C ALA A 22 38.74 -1.78 -93.66
N HIS A 23 39.30 -0.57 -93.43
CA HIS A 23 39.22 0.08 -92.13
C HIS A 23 37.80 0.58 -91.81
N ALA A 24 37.09 1.09 -92.81
CA ALA A 24 35.70 1.51 -92.65
C ALA A 24 34.78 0.33 -92.27
N GLU A 25 35.01 -0.85 -92.85
CA GLU A 25 34.26 -2.07 -92.52
C GLU A 25 34.51 -2.52 -91.07
N VAL A 26 35.77 -2.60 -90.64
CA VAL A 26 36.13 -2.98 -89.26
C VAL A 26 35.56 -1.98 -88.24
N ILE A 27 35.59 -0.68 -88.53
CA ILE A 27 35.03 0.36 -87.64
C ILE A 27 33.51 0.24 -87.54
N VAL A 28 32.80 0.10 -88.66
CA VAL A 28 31.33 -0.03 -88.63
C VAL A 28 30.91 -1.34 -87.95
N GLU A 29 31.62 -2.44 -88.19
CA GLU A 29 31.37 -3.70 -87.51
C GLU A 29 31.62 -3.60 -86.00
N ALA A 30 32.71 -2.96 -85.58
CA ALA A 30 33.00 -2.71 -84.17
C ALA A 30 31.94 -1.82 -83.50
N ILE A 31 31.45 -0.79 -84.19
CA ILE A 31 30.39 0.09 -83.68
C ILE A 31 29.06 -0.67 -83.59
N ASN A 32 28.66 -1.43 -84.61
CA ASN A 32 27.42 -2.22 -84.55
C ASN A 32 27.44 -3.27 -83.44
N ARG A 33 28.60 -3.93 -83.23
CA ARG A 33 28.79 -4.87 -82.10
C ARG A 33 28.72 -4.18 -80.74
N ALA A 34 29.19 -2.93 -80.65
CA ALA A 34 29.07 -2.13 -79.43
C ALA A 34 27.62 -1.65 -79.22
N ASP A 35 26.92 -1.24 -80.28
CA ASP A 35 25.52 -0.79 -80.27
C ASP A 35 24.58 -1.86 -79.69
N ASP A 36 24.73 -3.12 -80.12
CA ASP A 36 23.94 -4.25 -79.59
C ASP A 36 24.15 -4.54 -78.09
N ARG A 37 25.20 -3.96 -77.46
CA ARG A 37 25.51 -4.14 -76.03
C ARG A 37 25.16 -2.94 -75.17
N LEU A 38 24.75 -1.82 -75.78
CA LEU A 38 24.50 -0.57 -75.08
C LEU A 38 22.99 -0.36 -74.89
N ALA A 39 22.61 0.14 -73.71
CA ALA A 39 21.25 0.60 -73.48
C ALA A 39 20.97 1.81 -74.37
N THR A 40 19.82 1.80 -75.05
CA THR A 40 19.36 2.92 -75.85
C THR A 40 18.79 4.04 -74.98
N LYS A 41 18.57 5.21 -75.57
CA LYS A 41 17.85 6.30 -74.88
C LYS A 41 16.42 5.91 -74.50
N ASP A 42 15.78 5.05 -75.30
CA ASP A 42 14.45 4.52 -75.01
C ASP A 42 14.49 3.64 -73.76
N ASP A 43 15.49 2.76 -73.62
CA ASP A 43 15.67 1.90 -72.44
C ASP A 43 15.89 2.72 -71.18
N LEU A 44 16.71 3.77 -71.26
CA LEU A 44 16.92 4.70 -70.14
C LEU A 44 15.66 5.51 -69.79
N ALA A 45 14.84 5.86 -70.78
CA ALA A 45 13.57 6.55 -70.56
C ALA A 45 12.56 5.64 -69.87
N LEU A 46 12.48 4.36 -70.26
CA LEU A 46 11.66 3.34 -69.61
C LEU A 46 12.13 3.11 -68.17
N LEU A 47 13.42 2.86 -67.95
CA LEU A 47 13.97 2.67 -66.61
C LEU A 47 13.72 3.88 -65.70
N ARG A 48 13.85 5.10 -66.22
CA ARG A 48 13.53 6.32 -65.47
C ARG A 48 12.05 6.41 -65.11
N SER A 49 11.17 6.03 -66.04
CA SER A 49 9.73 6.00 -65.81
C SER A 49 9.38 5.00 -64.71
N ASP A 50 9.91 3.78 -64.80
CA ASP A 50 9.67 2.70 -63.84
C ASP A 50 10.15 3.09 -62.44
N LEU A 51 11.39 3.59 -62.31
CA LEU A 51 11.93 4.06 -61.03
C LEU A 51 11.12 5.23 -60.44
N THR A 52 10.57 6.11 -61.29
CA THR A 52 9.71 7.20 -60.82
C THR A 52 8.37 6.66 -60.29
N SER A 53 7.82 5.64 -60.95
CA SER A 53 6.59 4.95 -60.50
C SER A 53 6.82 4.21 -59.19
N GLU A 54 7.84 3.35 -59.12
CA GLU A 54 8.17 2.59 -57.91
C GLU A 54 8.44 3.52 -56.72
N PHE A 55 9.14 4.63 -56.93
CA PHE A 55 9.40 5.60 -55.86
C PHE A 55 8.13 6.33 -55.40
N ALA A 56 7.18 6.57 -56.31
CA ALA A 56 5.89 7.15 -55.96
C ALA A 56 5.00 6.16 -55.17
N GLU A 57 5.02 4.88 -55.57
CA GLU A 57 4.34 3.78 -54.87
C GLU A 57 4.93 3.59 -53.47
N PHE A 58 6.26 3.45 -53.36
CA PHE A 58 6.96 3.33 -52.07
C PHE A 58 6.67 4.50 -51.14
N ARG A 59 6.65 5.73 -51.64
CA ARG A 59 6.31 6.91 -50.83
C ARG A 59 4.85 6.88 -50.36
N THR A 60 3.95 6.30 -51.14
CA THR A 60 2.53 6.16 -50.78
C THR A 60 2.37 5.09 -49.70
N GLU A 61 3.01 3.94 -49.86
CA GLU A 61 3.06 2.87 -48.88
C GLU A 61 3.64 3.37 -47.55
N LEU A 62 4.80 4.01 -47.57
CA LEU A 62 5.45 4.55 -46.36
C LEU A 62 4.56 5.58 -45.64
N ARG A 63 3.82 6.42 -46.37
CA ARG A 63 2.84 7.33 -45.76
C ARG A 63 1.69 6.58 -45.10
N GLY A 64 1.22 5.51 -45.72
CA GLY A 64 0.21 4.60 -45.17
C GLY A 64 0.70 3.97 -43.87
N GLU A 65 1.89 3.36 -43.87
CA GLU A 65 2.48 2.75 -42.68
C GLU A 65 2.67 3.76 -41.54
N VAL A 66 3.19 4.95 -41.83
CA VAL A 66 3.34 6.02 -40.82
C VAL A 66 1.98 6.46 -40.26
N ALA A 67 0.93 6.50 -41.08
CA ALA A 67 -0.41 6.80 -40.61
C ALA A 67 -0.98 5.70 -39.71
N THR A 68 -0.77 4.43 -40.08
CA THR A 68 -1.15 3.26 -39.27
C THR A 68 -0.46 3.29 -37.91
N VAL A 69 0.87 3.43 -37.87
CA VAL A 69 1.64 3.49 -36.61
C VAL A 69 1.18 4.65 -35.72
N ARG A 70 0.87 5.82 -36.29
CA ARG A 70 0.32 6.95 -35.53
C ARG A 70 -1.05 6.63 -34.93
N SER A 71 -1.89 5.91 -35.67
CA SER A 71 -3.19 5.47 -35.18
C SER A 71 -3.05 4.46 -34.04
N GLU A 72 -2.20 3.45 -34.22
CA GLU A 72 -1.91 2.45 -33.18
C GLU A 72 -1.36 3.11 -31.90
N PHE A 73 -0.43 4.05 -32.04
CA PHE A 73 0.11 4.80 -30.90
C PHE A 73 -0.97 5.62 -30.18
N ALA A 74 -1.90 6.22 -30.91
CA ALA A 74 -3.03 6.94 -30.32
C ALA A 74 -3.97 5.99 -29.56
N THR A 75 -4.25 4.80 -30.10
CA THR A 75 -5.03 3.76 -29.44
C THR A 75 -4.37 3.29 -28.15
N VAL A 76 -3.10 2.90 -28.20
CA VAL A 76 -2.33 2.45 -27.01
C VAL A 76 -2.33 3.54 -25.93
N ARG A 77 -2.14 4.81 -26.30
CA ARG A 77 -2.21 5.92 -25.34
C ARG A 77 -3.58 6.04 -24.69
N SER A 78 -4.66 5.83 -25.45
CA SER A 78 -6.03 5.86 -24.93
C SER A 78 -6.30 4.69 -23.98
N GLU A 79 -5.86 3.48 -24.35
CA GLU A 79 -5.99 2.27 -23.53
C GLU A 79 -5.24 2.44 -22.21
N LEU A 80 -3.97 2.87 -22.24
CA LEU A 80 -3.19 3.12 -21.03
C LEU A 80 -3.83 4.19 -20.13
N SER A 81 -4.41 5.24 -20.71
CA SER A 81 -5.14 6.25 -19.93
C SER A 81 -6.38 5.66 -19.25
N GLY A 82 -7.09 4.74 -19.92
CA GLY A 82 -8.23 4.02 -19.35
C GLY A 82 -7.82 3.06 -18.24
N GLU A 83 -6.74 2.31 -18.44
CA GLU A 83 -6.18 1.41 -17.42
C GLU A 83 -5.75 2.17 -16.16
N ILE A 84 -5.08 3.32 -16.32
CA ILE A 84 -4.68 4.18 -15.20
C ILE A 84 -5.90 4.63 -14.39
N GLU A 85 -6.98 5.07 -15.06
CA GLU A 85 -8.19 5.51 -14.36
C GLU A 85 -8.92 4.34 -13.67
N SER A 86 -8.93 3.16 -14.29
CA SER A 86 -9.45 1.94 -13.70
C SER A 86 -8.69 1.55 -12.43
N VAL A 87 -7.35 1.55 -12.48
CA VAL A 87 -6.50 1.26 -11.31
C VAL A 87 -6.72 2.30 -10.20
N ARG A 88 -6.83 3.59 -10.56
CA ARG A 88 -7.11 4.66 -9.59
C ARG A 88 -8.44 4.46 -8.87
N THR A 89 -9.48 4.08 -9.61
CA THR A 89 -10.81 3.80 -9.07
C THR A 89 -10.79 2.59 -8.14
N ASP A 90 -10.15 1.49 -8.56
CA ASP A 90 -10.01 0.28 -7.73
C ASP A 90 -9.23 0.54 -6.44
N LEU A 91 -8.12 1.28 -6.52
CA LEU A 91 -7.34 1.66 -5.34
C LEU A 91 -8.14 2.54 -4.38
N SER A 92 -8.91 3.50 -4.89
CA SER A 92 -9.77 4.36 -4.07
C SER A 92 -10.83 3.54 -3.33
N GLY A 93 -11.51 2.61 -4.03
CA GLY A 93 -12.48 1.71 -3.41
C GLY A 93 -11.86 0.76 -2.37
N LYS A 94 -10.63 0.28 -2.62
CA LYS A 94 -9.88 -0.53 -1.64
C LYS A 94 -9.52 0.26 -0.39
N ILE A 95 -9.14 1.53 -0.53
CA ILE A 95 -8.85 2.41 0.61
C ILE A 95 -10.11 2.61 1.46
N GLU A 96 -11.25 2.97 0.85
CA GLU A 96 -12.53 3.13 1.56
C GLU A 96 -12.97 1.86 2.30
N SER A 97 -12.78 0.70 1.66
CA SER A 97 -13.06 -0.61 2.26
C SER A 97 -12.18 -0.89 3.49
N VAL A 98 -10.88 -0.56 3.41
CA VAL A 98 -9.95 -0.69 4.54
C VAL A 98 -10.33 0.26 5.67
N GLU A 99 -10.63 1.53 5.38
CA GLU A 99 -11.05 2.51 6.38
C GLU A 99 -12.33 2.07 7.12
N THR A 100 -13.32 1.60 6.37
CA THR A 100 -14.58 1.10 6.93
C THR A 100 -14.35 -0.10 7.85
N ARG A 101 -13.55 -1.07 7.40
CA ARG A 101 -13.24 -2.28 8.17
C ARG A 101 -12.44 -1.97 9.43
N LEU A 102 -11.45 -1.08 9.34
CA LEU A 102 -10.66 -0.66 10.49
C LEU A 102 -11.51 0.12 11.49
N GLY A 103 -12.35 1.06 11.02
CA GLY A 103 -13.26 1.81 11.88
C GLY A 103 -14.22 0.90 12.65
N ALA A 104 -14.79 -0.11 11.97
CA ALA A 104 -15.67 -1.09 12.61
C ALA A 104 -14.91 -1.97 13.63
N SER A 105 -13.74 -2.49 13.27
CA SER A 105 -12.91 -3.33 14.16
C SER A 105 -12.51 -2.59 15.43
N ILE A 106 -12.00 -1.36 15.29
CA ILE A 106 -11.60 -0.51 16.42
C ILE A 106 -12.83 -0.17 17.28
N GLY A 107 -13.97 0.16 16.65
CA GLY A 107 -15.20 0.42 17.38
C GLY A 107 -15.66 -0.75 18.26
N LEU A 108 -15.54 -1.98 17.75
CA LEU A 108 -15.85 -3.20 18.50
C LEU A 108 -14.86 -3.45 19.64
N GLU A 109 -13.56 -3.36 19.37
CA GLU A 109 -12.52 -3.57 20.39
C GLU A 109 -12.62 -2.56 21.54
N VAL A 110 -12.81 -1.27 21.22
CA VAL A 110 -13.02 -0.21 22.22
C VAL A 110 -14.32 -0.44 23.00
N GLY A 111 -15.39 -0.88 22.33
CA GLY A 111 -16.66 -1.22 22.98
C GLY A 111 -16.52 -2.38 23.97
N SER A 112 -15.77 -3.43 23.60
CA SER A 112 -15.46 -4.57 24.46
C SER A 112 -14.65 -4.13 25.67
N ALA A 113 -13.52 -3.45 25.45
CA ALA A 113 -12.64 -3.01 26.53
C ALA A 113 -13.36 -2.09 27.53
N ARG A 114 -14.26 -1.21 27.06
CA ARG A 114 -15.07 -0.36 27.93
C ARG A 114 -16.07 -1.18 28.77
N THR A 115 -16.64 -2.23 28.20
CA THR A 115 -17.55 -3.13 28.91
C THR A 115 -16.80 -3.90 29.99
N ASP A 116 -15.65 -4.48 29.65
CA ASP A 116 -14.80 -5.23 30.58
C ASP A 116 -14.33 -4.38 31.75
N LEU A 117 -13.83 -3.16 31.47
CA LEU A 117 -13.47 -2.19 32.53
C LEU A 117 -14.67 -1.80 33.40
N GLY A 118 -15.86 -1.68 32.81
CA GLY A 118 -17.09 -1.43 33.56
C GLY A 118 -17.43 -2.56 34.54
N LEU A 119 -17.21 -3.81 34.12
CA LEU A 119 -17.40 -4.99 34.97
C LEU A 119 -16.35 -5.08 36.08
N GLU A 120 -15.07 -4.83 35.77
CA GLU A 120 -14.00 -4.82 36.77
C GLU A 120 -14.23 -3.75 37.84
N VAL A 121 -14.61 -2.54 37.45
CA VAL A 121 -14.95 -1.45 38.40
C VAL A 121 -16.14 -1.84 39.29
N ALA A 122 -17.16 -2.50 38.72
CA ALA A 122 -18.31 -2.97 39.50
C ALA A 122 -17.91 -4.07 40.50
N SER A 123 -17.00 -4.98 40.11
CA SER A 123 -16.44 -6.01 41.00
C SER A 123 -15.68 -5.38 42.16
N VAL A 124 -14.71 -4.51 41.86
CA VAL A 124 -13.91 -3.81 42.89
C VAL A 124 -14.79 -3.04 43.87
N ARG A 125 -15.84 -2.38 43.38
CA ARG A 125 -16.79 -1.66 44.24
C ARG A 125 -17.55 -2.61 45.16
N THR A 126 -17.91 -3.79 44.68
CA THR A 126 -18.60 -4.83 45.46
C THR A 126 -17.67 -5.38 46.54
N ASP A 127 -16.45 -5.72 46.17
CA ASP A 127 -15.43 -6.28 47.07
C ASP A 127 -15.08 -5.27 48.18
N LEU A 128 -14.80 -4.01 47.83
CA LEU A 128 -14.57 -2.94 48.81
C LEU A 128 -15.77 -2.71 49.73
N GLY A 129 -17.00 -2.81 49.18
CA GLY A 129 -18.22 -2.72 49.99
C GLY A 129 -18.30 -3.83 51.04
N ALA A 130 -17.94 -5.06 50.67
CA ALA A 130 -17.90 -6.20 51.57
C ALA A 130 -16.78 -6.07 52.63
N GLU A 131 -15.57 -5.65 52.22
CA GLU A 131 -14.45 -5.41 53.14
C GLU A 131 -14.77 -4.34 54.17
N ILE A 132 -15.37 -3.21 53.76
CA ILE A 132 -15.79 -2.14 54.67
C ILE A 132 -16.86 -2.65 55.66
N ALA A 133 -17.80 -3.46 55.21
CA ALA A 133 -18.82 -4.05 56.08
C ALA A 133 -18.19 -5.00 57.11
N SER A 134 -17.28 -5.87 56.67
CA SER A 134 -16.53 -6.78 57.54
C SER A 134 -15.72 -6.02 58.60
N PHE A 135 -14.95 -5.02 58.17
CA PHE A 135 -14.17 -4.17 59.09
C PHE A 135 -15.05 -3.44 60.10
N ARG A 136 -16.21 -2.92 59.68
CA ARG A 136 -17.17 -2.29 60.59
C ARG A 136 -17.64 -3.28 61.67
N THR A 137 -17.98 -4.51 61.29
CA THR A 137 -18.38 -5.56 62.23
C THR A 137 -17.26 -5.88 63.21
N GLU A 138 -16.02 -6.08 62.72
CA GLU A 138 -14.86 -6.36 63.58
C GLU A 138 -14.62 -5.24 64.61
N VAL A 139 -14.71 -3.98 64.17
CA VAL A 139 -14.58 -2.82 65.07
C VAL A 139 -15.69 -2.82 66.13
N GLN A 140 -16.94 -3.09 65.75
CA GLN A 140 -18.07 -3.17 66.69
C GLN A 140 -17.88 -4.29 67.73
N GLU A 141 -17.44 -5.47 67.30
CA GLU A 141 -17.15 -6.59 68.19
C GLU A 141 -16.02 -6.27 69.18
N ARG A 142 -14.94 -5.62 68.71
CA ARG A 142 -13.84 -5.18 69.59
C ARG A 142 -14.28 -4.15 70.62
N PHE A 143 -15.12 -3.19 70.23
CA PHE A 143 -15.69 -2.23 71.20
C PHE A 143 -16.57 -2.92 72.23
N ALA A 144 -17.44 -3.83 71.82
CA ALA A 144 -18.28 -4.60 72.74
C ALA A 144 -17.44 -5.44 73.72
N ALA A 145 -16.36 -6.06 73.24
CA ALA A 145 -15.42 -6.80 74.09
C ALA A 145 -14.75 -5.89 75.12
N LEU A 146 -14.26 -4.70 74.70
CA LEU A 146 -13.67 -3.70 75.59
C LEU A 146 -14.66 -3.20 76.66
N GLU A 147 -15.91 -2.93 76.27
CA GLU A 147 -16.96 -2.55 77.23
C GLU A 147 -17.21 -3.65 78.26
N GLY A 148 -17.18 -4.92 77.82
CA GLY A 148 -17.27 -6.09 78.69
C GLY A 148 -16.11 -6.19 79.68
N GLU A 149 -14.87 -6.03 79.22
CA GLU A 149 -13.68 -6.01 80.08
C GLU A 149 -13.74 -4.88 81.12
N VAL A 150 -14.13 -3.66 80.72
CA VAL A 150 -14.29 -2.52 81.62
C VAL A 150 -15.37 -2.78 82.68
N ALA A 151 -16.49 -3.39 82.30
CA ALA A 151 -17.55 -3.77 83.24
C ALA A 151 -17.07 -4.81 84.26
N ALA A 152 -16.32 -5.82 83.81
CA ALA A 152 -15.73 -6.84 84.67
C ALA A 152 -14.74 -6.23 85.68
N ILE A 153 -13.83 -5.36 85.22
CA ILE A 153 -12.90 -4.63 86.09
C ILE A 153 -13.65 -3.80 87.12
N ARG A 154 -14.72 -3.09 86.72
CA ARG A 154 -15.54 -2.29 87.65
C ARG A 154 -16.20 -3.16 88.73
N SER A 155 -16.70 -4.34 88.36
CA SER A 155 -17.25 -5.32 89.30
C SER A 155 -16.20 -5.82 90.29
N GLN A 156 -15.04 -6.24 89.79
CA GLN A 156 -13.92 -6.70 90.63
C GLN A 156 -13.46 -5.62 91.62
N LEU A 157 -13.34 -4.36 91.17
CA LEU A 157 -13.03 -3.23 92.05
C LEU A 157 -14.11 -3.00 93.12
N GLY A 158 -15.38 -3.20 92.78
CA GLY A 158 -16.49 -3.15 93.73
C GLY A 158 -16.34 -4.20 94.84
N VAL A 159 -16.08 -5.45 94.45
CA VAL A 159 -15.83 -6.55 95.39
C VAL A 159 -14.61 -6.26 96.27
N MET A 160 -13.49 -5.85 95.67
CA MET A 160 -12.25 -5.51 96.40
C MET A 160 -12.47 -4.40 97.43
N LYS A 161 -13.20 -3.33 97.06
CA LYS A 161 -13.55 -2.24 97.98
C LYS A 161 -14.42 -2.75 99.12
N TRP A 162 -15.38 -3.62 98.84
CA TRP A 162 -16.26 -4.20 99.86
C TRP A 162 -15.49 -5.10 100.84
N THR A 163 -14.67 -6.02 100.35
CA THR A 163 -13.87 -6.92 101.20
C THR A 163 -12.89 -6.14 102.07
N MET A 164 -12.26 -5.10 101.53
CA MET A 164 -11.35 -4.24 102.29
C MET A 164 -12.08 -3.50 103.42
N ARG A 165 -13.30 -2.97 103.19
CA ARG A 165 -14.11 -2.35 104.25
C ARG A 165 -14.48 -3.36 105.34
N MET A 166 -14.82 -4.59 104.97
CA MET A 166 -15.10 -5.67 105.93
C MET A 166 -13.85 -6.03 106.75
N ASN A 167 -12.69 -6.17 106.10
CA ASN A 167 -11.42 -6.43 106.77
C ASN A 167 -11.05 -5.33 107.78
N VAL A 168 -11.22 -4.05 107.39
CA VAL A 168 -11.02 -2.91 108.31
C VAL A 168 -12.01 -2.97 109.47
N ALA A 169 -13.29 -3.25 109.22
CA ALA A 169 -14.31 -3.38 110.29
C ALA A 169 -13.97 -4.51 111.28
N VAL A 170 -13.51 -5.66 110.77
CA VAL A 170 -13.05 -6.79 111.60
C VAL A 170 -11.82 -6.39 112.43
N MET A 171 -10.82 -5.74 111.82
CA MET A 171 -9.64 -5.26 112.56
C MET A 171 -10.01 -4.28 113.67
N VAL A 172 -10.92 -3.33 113.40
CA VAL A 172 -11.41 -2.39 114.41
C VAL A 172 -12.14 -3.13 115.54
N ALA A 173 -13.02 -4.08 115.22
CA ALA A 173 -13.73 -4.88 116.22
C ALA A 173 -12.79 -5.70 117.11
N VAL A 174 -11.76 -6.32 116.52
CA VAL A 174 -10.71 -7.03 117.25
C VAL A 174 -9.91 -6.07 118.14
N PHE A 175 -9.53 -4.90 117.62
CA PHE A 175 -8.79 -3.89 118.37
C PHE A 175 -9.58 -3.38 119.59
N VAL A 176 -10.86 -3.04 119.43
CA VAL A 176 -11.76 -2.64 120.53
C VAL A 176 -11.84 -3.75 121.59
N ARG A 177 -11.99 -5.01 121.16
CA ARG A 177 -12.08 -6.17 122.07
C ARG A 177 -10.78 -6.42 122.85
N ILE A 178 -9.61 -6.11 122.29
CA ILE A 178 -8.30 -6.31 122.93
C ILE A 178 -7.92 -5.11 123.83
N PHE A 179 -8.16 -3.87 123.37
CA PHE A 179 -7.54 -2.67 123.96
C PHE A 179 -8.48 -1.70 124.68
N GLY A 180 -9.81 -1.79 124.56
CA GLY A 180 -10.65 -0.87 125.32
C GLY A 180 -12.14 -0.86 124.99
N LEU A 181 -12.94 -1.37 125.93
CA LEU A 181 -14.06 -0.72 126.63
C LEU A 181 -14.81 -1.84 127.37
N SER A 182 -14.61 -1.92 128.69
CA SER A 182 -15.59 -2.55 129.60
C SER A 182 -16.79 -1.63 129.75
#